data_AF-A0A2N2SYU2-F1
#
_entry.id   AF-A0A2N2SYU2-F1
#
_cell.length_a   1.000
_cell.length_b   1.000
_cell.length_c   1.000
_cell.angle_alpha   90.00
_cell.angle_beta   90.00
_cell.angle_gamma   90.00
#
_symmetry.space_group_name_H-M   'P 1'
#
loop_
_entity.id
_entity.type
_entity.pdbx_description
1 polymer ?
#
loop_
_entity_poly.entity_id
_entity_poly.type
_entity_poly.pdbx_seq_one_letter_code
_entity_poly.pdbx_strand_id
1 'polypeptide(L)' 'WRAEVAKEHNLPAYVIFHDATLAAIAERAPQSLADLQHISGLGARKLEAYGAAVLAVITGESHTVSAD' A
#
# COMPACT_ATOMS: atom_id res chain seq x y z
N TRP A 1 3.27 8.12 1.20
CA TRP A 1 3.18 6.65 1.41
C TRP A 1 4.32 5.81 0.81
N ARG A 2 4.33 5.38 -0.47
CA ARG A 2 5.34 4.39 -0.95
C ARG A 2 6.79 4.77 -0.68
N ALA A 3 7.12 6.05 -0.81
CA ALA A 3 8.46 6.58 -0.58
C ALA A 3 8.85 6.61 0.92
N GLU A 4 7.87 6.71 1.81
CA GLU A 4 8.09 6.73 3.26
C GLU A 4 8.34 5.31 3.77
N VAL A 5 7.49 4.36 3.38
CA VAL A 5 7.69 2.93 3.67
C VAL A 5 9.02 2.43 3.11
N ALA A 6 9.38 2.86 1.90
CA ALA A 6 10.66 2.56 1.28
C ALA A 6 11.85 3.08 2.10
N LYS A 7 11.76 4.33 2.59
CA LYS A 7 12.76 4.91 3.50
C LYS A 7 12.88 4.14 4.80
N GLU A 8 11.76 3.75 5.40
CA GLU A 8 11.72 3.00 6.67
C GLU A 8 12.41 1.64 6.56
N HIS A 9 12.24 0.97 5.42
CA HIS A 9 12.90 -0.30 5.12
C HIS A 9 14.26 -0.16 4.44
N ASN A 10 14.73 1.07 4.18
CA ASN A 10 15.96 1.36 3.44
C ASN A 10 16.03 0.63 2.08
N LEU A 11 14.88 0.50 1.41
CA LEU A 11 14.70 -0.14 0.11
C LEU A 11 14.21 0.89 -0.91
N PRO A 12 14.45 0.71 -2.21
CA PRO A 12 13.87 1.59 -3.21
C PRO A 12 12.35 1.37 -3.36
N ALA A 13 11.60 2.43 -3.65
CA ALA A 13 10.12 2.42 -3.62
C ALA A 13 9.46 1.40 -4.56
N TYR A 14 10.11 1.05 -5.68
CA TYR A 14 9.64 0.03 -6.61
C TYR A 14 9.65 -1.40 -6.00
N VAL A 15 10.43 -1.63 -4.95
CA VAL A 15 10.51 -2.93 -4.25
C VAL A 15 9.29 -3.14 -3.36
N ILE A 16 8.78 -2.06 -2.76
CA ILE A 16 7.58 -2.09 -1.93
C ILE A 16 6.39 -2.43 -2.82
N PHE A 17 6.15 -1.62 -3.84
CA PHE A 17 5.11 -1.86 -4.86
C PHE A 17 5.56 -1.47 -6.25
N HIS A 18 5.29 -2.37 -7.21
CA HIS A 18 5.43 -2.05 -8.62
C HIS A 18 4.35 -1.06 -9.06
N ASP A 19 4.68 -0.20 -10.02
CA ASP A 19 3.73 0.78 -10.58
C ASP A 19 2.47 0.11 -11.16
N ALA A 20 2.60 -1.08 -11.76
CA ALA A 20 1.45 -1.85 -12.26
C ALA A 20 0.45 -2.22 -11.14
N THR A 21 0.96 -2.58 -9.96
CA THR A 21 0.11 -2.91 -8.81
C THR A 21 -0.55 -1.65 -8.24
N LEU A 22 0.17 -0.52 -8.18
CA LEU A 22 -0.40 0.76 -7.74
C LEU A 22 -1.51 1.25 -8.69
N ALA A 23 -1.29 1.13 -10.00
CA ALA A 23 -2.31 1.46 -11.01
C ALA A 23 -3.56 0.58 -10.85
N ALA A 24 -3.38 -0.74 -10.67
CA ALA A 24 -4.49 -1.66 -10.45
C ALA A 24 -5.26 -1.35 -9.15
N ILE A 25 -4.56 -0.98 -8.08
CA ILE A 25 -5.19 -0.55 -6.82
C ILE A 25 -5.98 0.75 -7.02
N ALA A 26 -5.40 1.73 -7.71
CA ALA A 26 -6.06 3.00 -7.98
C ALA A 26 -7.31 2.82 -8.86
N GLU A 27 -7.26 1.94 -9.87
CA GLU A 27 -8.40 1.62 -10.72
C GLU A 27 -9.50 0.85 -9.98
N ARG A 28 -9.13 -0.10 -9.11
CA ARG A 28 -10.11 -0.90 -8.37
C ARG A 28 -10.67 -0.22 -7.13
N ALA A 29 -9.96 0.75 -6.56
CA ALA A 29 -10.29 1.42 -5.30
C ALA A 29 -10.76 0.42 -4.19
N PRO A 30 -9.94 -0.59 -3.84
CA PRO A 30 -10.33 -1.62 -2.91
C PRO A 30 -10.62 -1.03 -1.52
N GLN A 31 -11.72 -1.47 -0.91
CA GLN A 31 -12.14 -1.00 0.41
C GLN A 31 -11.88 -2.02 1.53
N SER A 32 -11.34 -3.19 1.19
CA SER A 32 -10.99 -4.23 2.16
C SER A 32 -9.67 -4.93 1.82
N LEU A 33 -9.09 -5.60 2.82
CA LEU A 33 -7.91 -6.46 2.62
C LEU A 33 -8.21 -7.62 1.66
N ALA A 34 -9.44 -8.12 1.65
CA ALA A 34 -9.87 -9.16 0.72
C ALA A 34 -9.83 -8.64 -0.72
N ASP A 35 -10.29 -7.42 -0.99
CA ASP A 35 -10.20 -6.82 -2.32
C ASP A 35 -8.75 -6.63 -2.78
N LEU A 36 -7.86 -6.25 -1.85
CA LEU A 36 -6.42 -6.15 -2.13
C LEU A 36 -5.83 -7.53 -2.50
N GLN A 37 -6.28 -8.63 -1.89
CA GLN A 37 -5.82 -9.98 -2.24
C GLN A 37 -6.06 -10.33 -3.72
N HIS A 38 -7.09 -9.74 -4.34
CA HIS A 38 -7.43 -9.99 -5.73
C HIS A 38 -6.58 -9.15 -6.72
N ILE A 39 -5.70 -8.28 -6.23
CA ILE A 39 -4.81 -7.48 -7.05
C ILE A 39 -3.63 -8.33 -7.52
N SER A 40 -3.46 -8.41 -8.84
CA SER A 40 -2.34 -9.13 -9.45
C SER A 40 -0.99 -8.47 -9.10
N GLY A 41 -0.05 -9.26 -8.57
CA GLY A 41 1.25 -8.77 -8.10
C GLY A 41 1.31 -8.45 -6.60
N LEU A 42 0.20 -8.54 -5.86
CA LEU A 42 0.18 -8.49 -4.40
C LEU A 42 0.16 -9.91 -3.81
N GLY A 43 1.33 -10.43 -3.43
CA GLY A 43 1.42 -11.71 -2.72
C GLY A 43 0.92 -11.61 -1.28
N ALA A 44 0.45 -12.73 -0.70
CA ALA A 44 -0.09 -12.80 0.66
C ALA A 44 0.83 -12.16 1.72
N ARG A 45 2.14 -12.38 1.63
CA ARG A 45 3.13 -11.79 2.55
C ARG A 45 3.20 -10.26 2.47
N LYS A 46 3.02 -9.68 1.27
CA LYS A 46 2.96 -8.22 1.08
C LYS A 46 1.62 -7.67 1.54
N LEU A 47 0.53 -8.41 1.33
CA LEU A 47 -0.80 -8.05 1.81
C LEU A 47 -0.83 -7.98 3.34
N GLU A 48 -0.26 -8.96 4.04
CA GLU A 48 -0.18 -8.91 5.51
C GLU A 48 0.70 -7.76 6.00
N ALA A 49 1.86 -7.54 5.38
CA ALA A 49 2.79 -6.50 5.81
C ALA A 49 2.30 -5.07 5.49
N TYR A 50 1.68 -4.86 4.34
CA TYR A 50 1.38 -3.53 3.81
C TYR A 50 -0.10 -3.28 3.56
N GLY A 51 -0.96 -4.30 3.58
CA GLY A 51 -2.37 -4.17 3.22
C GLY A 51 -3.12 -3.14 4.05
N ALA A 52 -2.90 -3.13 5.37
CA ALA A 52 -3.53 -2.15 6.26
C ALA A 52 -3.08 -0.71 5.94
N ALA A 53 -1.79 -0.52 5.70
CA ALA A 53 -1.21 0.79 5.37
C ALA A 53 -1.66 1.28 3.97
N VAL A 54 -1.77 0.37 3.00
CA VAL A 54 -2.36 0.67 1.68
C VAL A 54 -3.83 1.05 1.82
N LEU A 55 -4.60 0.30 2.62
CA LEU A 55 -6.02 0.58 2.83
C LEU A 55 -6.24 1.98 3.41
N ALA A 56 -5.46 2.35 4.44
CA ALA A 56 -5.53 3.68 5.07
C ALA A 56 -5.26 4.82 4.05
N VAL A 57 -4.33 4.60 3.13
CA VAL A 57 -4.02 5.58 2.06
C VAL A 57 -5.18 5.71 1.08
N ILE A 58 -5.84 4.59 0.74
CA ILE A 58 -6.99 4.58 -0.20
C ILE A 58 -8.24 5.19 0.46
N THR A 59 -8.51 4.86 1.72
CA THR A 59 -9.66 5.42 2.46
C THR A 59 -9.47 6.89 2.79
N GLY A 60 -8.27 7.45 2.57
CA GLY A 60 -7.98 8.85 2.87
C GLY A 60 -7.89 9.11 4.37
N GLU A 61 -7.74 8.05 5.20
CA GLU A 61 -7.26 8.16 6.57
C GLU A 61 -5.80 8.59 6.50
N SER A 62 -5.66 9.90 6.25
CA SER A 62 -4.42 10.63 6.39
C SER A 62 -3.97 10.33 7.80
N HIS A 63 -2.90 9.56 7.92
CA HIS A 63 -2.16 9.48 9.16
C HIS A 63 -1.64 10.90 9.39
N THR A 64 -2.47 11.73 10.02
CA THR A 64 -2.07 13.01 10.56
C THR A 64 -1.03 12.64 11.58
N VAL A 65 0.24 12.66 11.15
CA VAL A 65 1.37 12.65 12.05
C VAL A 65 1.18 13.92 12.87
N SER A 66 0.55 13.74 14.03
CA SER A 66 0.53 14.75 15.08
C SER A 66 1.97 14.84 15.54
N ALA A 67 2.69 15.80 14.98
CA ALA A 67 3.96 16.27 15.50
C ALA A 67 3.64 17.05 16.78
N ASP A 68 3.88 16.42 17.92
CA ASP A 68 4.19 17.11 19.18
C ASP A 68 5.71 17.25 19.30
#